data_AF-A0AAE6KRK5-F1
#
_entry.id   AF-A0AAE6KRK5-F1
#
_cell.length_a   1.000
_cell.length_b   1.000
_cell.length_c   1.000
_cell.angle_alpha   90.00
_cell.angle_beta   90.00
_cell.angle_gamma   90.00
#
_symmetry.space_group_name_H-M   'P 1'
#
loop_
_entity.id
_entity.type
_entity.pdbx_description
1 polymer ?
#
loop_
_entity_poly.entity_id
_entity_poly.type
_entity_poly.pdbx_seq_one_letter_code
_entity_poly.pdbx_strand_id
1 'polypeptide(L)' 'MLADIEAIILNTDGVRSHAARRTLLDVLKAPRSLGAYLLLRELRGTLNASLPSLPPEEQVLTEDLATRISAALSPDYR' A
#
# COMPACT_ATOMS: atom_id res chain seq x y z
N MET A 1 -13.06 9.44 1.17
CA MET A 1 -11.75 9.89 0.63
C MET A 1 -10.61 8.96 1.05
N LEU A 2 -10.28 8.80 2.34
CA LEU A 2 -9.21 7.88 2.76
C LEU A 2 -9.59 6.38 2.60
N ALA A 3 -10.83 6.00 2.95
CA ALA A 3 -11.32 4.64 2.76
C ALA A 3 -11.37 4.21 1.27
N ASP A 4 -11.66 5.15 0.37
CA ASP A 4 -11.66 4.88 -1.08
C ASP A 4 -10.25 4.61 -1.61
N ILE A 5 -9.26 5.37 -1.11
CA ILE A 5 -7.84 5.17 -1.42
C ILE A 5 -7.38 3.81 -0.90
N GLU A 6 -7.77 3.46 0.32
CA GLU A 6 -7.48 2.17 0.93
C GLU A 6 -8.03 1.00 0.11
N ALA A 7 -9.31 1.04 -0.26
CA ALA A 7 -9.96 -0.01 -1.06
C ALA A 7 -9.25 -0.23 -2.41
N ILE A 8 -8.78 0.85 -3.05
CA ILE A 8 -8.04 0.74 -4.30
C ILE A 8 -6.65 0.15 -4.06
N ILE A 9 -5.90 0.60 -3.04
CA ILE A 9 -4.56 0.07 -2.72
C ILE A 9 -4.65 -1.40 -2.31
N LEU A 10 -5.70 -1.81 -1.61
CA LEU A 10 -5.94 -3.20 -1.21
C LEU A 10 -6.53 -4.06 -2.34
N ASN A 11 -6.92 -3.45 -3.45
CA ASN A 11 -7.55 -4.13 -4.58
C ASN A 11 -8.77 -4.96 -4.15
N THR A 12 -9.66 -4.40 -3.33
CA THR A 12 -10.81 -5.13 -2.77
C THR A 12 -11.78 -5.65 -3.83
N ASP A 13 -11.79 -5.05 -5.02
CA ASP A 13 -12.60 -5.47 -6.17
C ASP A 13 -11.86 -6.43 -7.14
N GLY A 14 -10.58 -6.73 -6.88
CA GLY A 14 -9.77 -7.66 -7.66
C GLY A 14 -9.32 -7.16 -9.04
N VAL A 15 -9.75 -5.98 -9.49
CA VAL A 15 -9.52 -5.50 -10.87
C VAL A 15 -8.52 -4.33 -10.97
N ARG A 16 -7.97 -3.87 -9.85
CA ARG A 16 -6.99 -2.77 -9.81
C ARG A 16 -5.62 -3.25 -10.25
N SER A 17 -5.12 -2.62 -11.31
CA SER A 17 -3.76 -2.86 -11.78
C SER A 17 -2.74 -2.43 -10.73
N HIS A 18 -1.61 -3.14 -10.69
CA HIS A 18 -0.49 -2.81 -9.82
C HIS A 18 -0.01 -1.36 -10.00
N ALA A 19 0.03 -0.86 -11.24
CA ALA A 19 0.41 0.51 -11.55
C ALA A 19 -0.52 1.54 -10.86
N ALA A 20 -1.84 1.33 -10.91
CA ALA A 20 -2.80 2.22 -10.27
C ALA A 20 -2.66 2.22 -8.74
N ARG A 21 -2.50 1.03 -8.14
CA ARG A 21 -2.25 0.87 -6.70
C ARG A 21 -1.00 1.63 -6.25
N ARG A 22 0.07 1.54 -7.05
CA ARG A 22 1.33 2.23 -6.80
C ARG A 22 1.21 3.75 -6.92
N THR A 23 0.54 4.26 -7.95
CA THR A 23 0.31 5.70 -8.09
C THR A 23 -0.43 6.28 -6.89
N LEU A 24 -1.49 5.60 -6.43
CA LEU A 24 -2.23 6.05 -5.25
C LEU A 24 -1.43 5.96 -3.97
N LEU A 25 -0.59 4.93 -3.83
CA LEU A 25 0.34 4.83 -2.72
C LEU A 25 1.31 6.03 -2.71
N ASP A 26 1.82 6.45 -3.86
CA ASP A 26 2.71 7.62 -3.94
C ASP A 26 1.99 8.94 -3.62
N VAL A 27 0.72 9.08 -4.02
CA VAL A 27 -0.15 10.19 -3.58
C VAL A 27 -0.33 10.18 -2.06
N LEU A 28 -0.54 9.01 -1.45
CA LEU A 28 -0.75 8.87 -0.02
C LEU A 28 0.53 9.19 0.80
N LYS A 29 1.71 8.98 0.22
CA LYS A 29 3.00 9.34 0.85
C LYS A 29 3.30 10.84 0.85
N ALA A 30 2.78 11.58 -0.13
CA ALA A 30 3.06 13.01 -0.28
C ALA A 30 2.68 13.85 0.96
N PRO A 31 1.49 13.67 1.58
CA PRO A 31 1.14 14.39 2.80
C PRO A 31 1.90 13.85 4.02
N ARG A 32 2.71 14.70 4.67
CA ARG A 32 3.36 14.41 5.97
C ARG A 32 2.40 14.61 7.15
N SER A 33 1.22 14.00 7.08
CA SER A 33 0.23 14.06 8.15
C SER A 33 0.25 12.79 9.00
N LEU A 34 -0.14 12.92 10.27
CA LEU A 34 -0.28 11.76 11.16
C LEU A 34 -1.30 10.74 10.61
N GLY A 35 -2.39 11.22 10.00
CA GLY A 35 -3.41 10.35 9.40
C GLY A 35 -2.87 9.51 8.23
N ALA A 36 -2.06 10.12 7.34
CA ALA A 36 -1.42 9.40 6.25
C ALA A 36 -0.41 8.36 6.77
N TYR A 37 0.38 8.70 7.80
CA TYR A 37 1.30 7.77 8.44
C TYR A 37 0.59 6.56 9.04
N LEU A 38 -0.50 6.78 9.79
CA LEU A 38 -1.28 5.70 10.39
C LEU A 38 -1.91 4.79 9.33
N LEU A 39 -2.47 5.37 8.27
CA LEU A 39 -3.06 4.60 7.17
C LEU A 39 -2.00 3.78 6.42
N LEU A 40 -0.82 4.34 6.14
CA LEU A 40 0.29 3.59 5.55
C LEU A 40 0.71 2.41 6.44
N ARG A 41 0.78 2.62 7.76
CA ARG A 41 1.12 1.54 8.71
C ARG A 41 0.10 0.41 8.69
N GLU A 42 -1.18 0.73 8.63
CA GLU A 42 -2.28 -0.23 8.53
C GLU A 42 -2.26 -0.99 7.21
N LEU A 43 -2.18 -0.27 6.08
CA LEU A 43 -2.08 -0.84 4.73
C LEU A 43 -0.95 -1.87 4.62
N ARG A 44 0.23 -1.58 5.18
CA ARG A 44 1.35 -2.54 5.20
C ARG A 44 0.98 -3.83 5.94
N GLY A 45 0.30 -3.70 7.07
CA GLY A 45 -0.16 -4.85 7.85
C GLY A 45 -1.10 -5.73 7.04
N THR A 46 -2.11 -5.11 6.41
CA THR A 46 -3.10 -5.81 5.59
C THR A 46 -2.48 -6.48 4.37
N LEU A 47 -1.60 -5.79 3.64
CA LEU A 47 -0.90 -6.35 2.48
C LEU A 47 -0.04 -7.56 2.89
N ASN A 48 0.75 -7.44 3.95
CA ASN A 48 1.59 -8.56 4.43
C ASN A 48 0.76 -9.75 4.90
N ALA A 49 -0.40 -9.52 5.54
CA ALA A 49 -1.31 -10.57 5.95
C ALA A 49 -1.95 -11.29 4.74
N SER A 50 -2.12 -10.60 3.61
CA SER A 50 -2.70 -11.19 2.40
C SER A 50 -1.72 -12.07 1.61
N LEU A 51 -0.41 -11.81 1.71
CA LEU A 51 0.63 -12.48 0.91
C LEU A 51 0.50 -14.02 0.81
N PRO A 52 0.29 -14.77 1.92
CA PRO A 52 0.23 -16.23 1.84
C PRO A 52 -0.96 -16.77 1.02
N SER A 53 -2.00 -15.95 0.80
CA SER A 53 -3.20 -16.34 0.07
C SER A 53 -3.17 -15.98 -1.42
N LEU A 54 -2.18 -15.21 -1.86
CA LEU A 54 -2.08 -14.75 -3.24
C LEU A 54 -1.30 -15.75 -4.11
N PRO A 55 -1.57 -15.81 -5.43
CA PRO A 55 -0.73 -16.54 -6.36
C PRO A 55 0.67 -15.89 -6.46
N PRO A 56 1.72 -16.64 -6.84
CA PRO A 56 3.11 -16.17 -6.79
C PRO A 56 3.36 -14.84 -7.52
N GLU A 57 2.75 -14.64 -8.68
CA GLU A 57 2.87 -13.39 -9.44
C GLU A 57 2.27 -12.18 -8.69
N GLU A 58 1.17 -12.37 -7.98
CA GLU A 58 0.54 -11.32 -7.18
C GLU A 58 1.25 -11.09 -5.85
N GLN A 59 1.91 -12.11 -5.30
CA GLN A 59 2.77 -11.98 -4.13
C GLN A 59 3.88 -10.97 -4.40
N VAL A 60 4.63 -11.13 -5.50
CA VAL A 60 5.74 -10.23 -5.86
C VAL A 60 5.27 -8.77 -6.01
N LEU A 61 4.10 -8.56 -6.63
CA LEU A 61 3.52 -7.23 -6.79
C LEU A 61 3.07 -6.64 -5.45
N THR A 62 2.49 -7.46 -4.58
CA THR A 62 2.06 -7.03 -3.24
C THR A 62 3.26 -6.75 -2.32
N GLU A 63 4.36 -7.49 -2.48
CA GLU A 63 5.64 -7.26 -1.81
C GLU A 63 6.28 -5.92 -2.23
N ASP A 64 6.23 -5.53 -3.51
CA ASP A 64 6.70 -4.20 -3.97
C ASP A 64 5.94 -3.08 -3.24
N LEU A 65 4.61 -3.21 -3.14
CA LEU A 65 3.78 -2.23 -2.42
C LEU A 65 4.14 -2.16 -0.93
N ALA A 66 4.27 -3.30 -0.25
CA ALA A 66 4.63 -3.36 1.17
C ALA A 66 6.05 -2.78 1.45
N THR A 67 7.00 -3.05 0.55
CA THR A 67 8.36 -2.51 0.62
C THR A 67 8.37 -1.00 0.45
N ARG A 68 7.62 -0.48 -0.52
CA ARG A 68 7.45 0.96 -0.74
C ARG A 68 6.82 1.67 0.44
N ILE A 69 5.85 1.06 1.10
CA ILE A 69 5.26 1.59 2.33
C ILE A 69 6.31 1.60 3.45
N SER A 70 7.06 0.52 3.61
CA SER A 70 8.12 0.44 4.63
C SER A 70 9.17 1.52 4.47
N ALA A 71 9.57 1.81 3.22
CA ALA A 71 10.47 2.91 2.92
C ALA A 71 9.88 4.27 3.34
N ALA A 72 8.60 4.52 3.04
CA ALA A 72 7.92 5.77 3.42
C ALA A 72 7.67 5.94 4.93
N LEU A 73 7.59 4.84 5.68
CA LEU A 73 7.45 4.84 7.13
C LEU A 73 8.79 4.93 7.86
N SER A 74 9.92 4.82 7.15
CA SER A 74 11.24 4.90 7.75
C SER A 74 11.58 6.35 8.14
N PRO A 75 12.15 6.60 9.33
CA PRO A 75 12.53 7.94 9.80
C PRO A 75 13.47 8.70 8.85
N ASP A 76 14.24 7.97 8.03
CA ASP A 76 15.30 8.52 7.17
C ASP A 76 14.88 8.74 5.71
N TYR A 77 13.61 8.58 5.35
CA TYR A 77 13.12 8.90 4.00
C TYR A 77 13.03 10.44 3.85
N ARG A 78 14.21 11.05 3.67
CA ARG A 78 14.42 12.50 3.57
C ARG A 78 14.58 12.94 2.12
#